data_AF-A0A534W2D8-F1
#
_entry.id   AF-A0A534W2D8-F1
#
_cell.length_a   1.000
_cell.length_b   1.000
_cell.length_c   1.000
_cell.angle_alpha   90.00
_cell.angle_beta   90.00
_cell.angle_gamma   90.00
#
_symmetry.space_group_name_H-M   'P 1'
#
loop_
_entity.id
_entity.type
_entity.pdbx_description
1 polymer ?
#
loop_
_entity_poly.entity_id
_entity_poly.type
_entity_poly.pdbx_seq_one_letter_code
_entity_poly.pdbx_strand_id
1 'polypeptide(L)'
;KLKAEGHAILFVTHFVDQVYAVSDRITVLRNGELVGEFETSRLPKVELISKLLGKALHDLESVATAKGEAASERAGEPVLRVQGLGKAGVLERFDLEIHAGEVLGLAGLLGSGRTELANLIFGIEKPDQGEVEVQGEKVRLNSPLRALQSGIGLCPEDRKSEGIIEDLSLRENIVLALQVKQGWFRNIPRARQEEIAERYIKLLDIRTPTAAQAIKNLSGGNQQKAIVARWLATQPSLLILDEPTRGIDVGAKAEIQKLILSLSEKGMAVLFISSELDEVLRCADRIAVLRDKAMVGKLSADQMDEQVIMRTIAQHTDKVEAEPR
;
A
#
# COMPACT_ATOMS: atom_id res chain seq x y z
N LYS A 1 35.58 5.83 -10.89
CA LYS A 1 36.93 5.28 -10.64
C LYS A 1 37.15 3.98 -11.41
N LEU A 2 36.40 2.90 -11.12
CA LEU A 2 36.45 1.61 -11.84
C LEU A 2 36.27 1.72 -13.37
N LYS A 3 35.32 2.54 -13.85
CA LYS A 3 35.15 2.81 -15.30
C LYS A 3 36.39 3.44 -15.95
N ALA A 4 37.06 4.35 -15.25
CA ALA A 4 38.27 5.01 -15.74
C ALA A 4 39.49 4.06 -15.73
N GLU A 5 39.42 2.99 -14.96
CA GLU A 5 40.40 1.90 -14.91
C GLU A 5 40.11 0.80 -15.97
N GLY A 6 39.17 1.03 -16.90
CA GLY A 6 38.88 0.13 -18.02
C GLY A 6 38.00 -1.08 -17.68
N HIS A 7 37.36 -1.10 -16.52
CA HIS A 7 36.52 -2.23 -16.10
C HIS A 7 35.09 -2.07 -16.61
N ALA A 8 34.52 -3.16 -17.14
CA ALA A 8 33.09 -3.24 -17.42
C ALA A 8 32.31 -3.55 -16.13
N ILE A 9 31.24 -2.79 -15.88
CA ILE A 9 30.42 -2.94 -14.68
C ILE A 9 29.01 -3.29 -15.12
N LEU A 10 28.53 -4.46 -14.72
CA LEU A 10 27.11 -4.80 -14.82
C LEU A 10 26.42 -4.38 -13.54
N PHE A 11 25.53 -3.39 -13.66
CA PHE A 11 24.74 -2.89 -12.53
C PHE A 11 23.27 -3.24 -12.74
N VAL A 12 22.73 -4.07 -11.83
CA VAL A 12 21.33 -4.51 -11.88
C VAL A 12 20.55 -3.70 -10.84
N THR A 13 19.68 -2.82 -11.32
CA THR A 13 18.81 -2.01 -10.47
C THR A 13 17.46 -1.77 -11.15
N HIS A 14 16.44 -1.51 -10.33
CA HIS A 14 15.11 -1.07 -10.78
C HIS A 14 14.86 0.41 -10.46
N PHE A 15 15.80 1.06 -9.76
CA PHE A 15 15.72 2.49 -9.45
C PHE A 15 16.14 3.28 -10.68
N VAL A 16 15.14 3.83 -11.38
CA VAL A 16 15.32 4.53 -12.65
C VAL A 16 16.37 5.64 -12.53
N ASP A 17 16.32 6.47 -11.48
CA ASP A 17 17.28 7.57 -11.31
C ASP A 17 18.72 7.10 -11.16
N GLN A 18 18.95 5.95 -10.51
CA GLN A 18 20.29 5.39 -10.39
C GLN A 18 20.81 4.91 -11.74
N VAL A 19 19.95 4.31 -12.59
CA VAL A 19 20.32 3.90 -13.95
C VAL A 19 20.90 5.10 -14.71
N TYR A 20 20.16 6.20 -14.78
CA TYR A 20 20.60 7.40 -15.50
C TYR A 20 21.83 8.07 -14.89
N ALA A 21 22.08 7.88 -13.60
CA ALA A 21 23.24 8.45 -12.92
C ALA A 21 24.55 7.71 -13.21
N VAL A 22 24.50 6.39 -13.50
CA VAL A 22 25.71 5.55 -13.49
C VAL A 22 25.93 4.68 -14.72
N SER A 23 24.95 4.51 -15.61
CA SER A 23 25.06 3.61 -16.77
C SER A 23 25.20 4.34 -18.10
N ASP A 24 26.00 3.75 -19.01
CA ASP A 24 26.10 4.20 -20.41
C ASP A 24 25.08 3.50 -21.32
N ARG A 25 24.70 2.27 -20.95
CA ARG A 25 23.75 1.42 -21.68
C ARG A 25 22.74 0.85 -20.70
N ILE A 26 21.53 0.61 -21.21
CA ILE A 26 20.41 0.02 -20.49
C ILE A 26 19.93 -1.20 -21.26
N THR A 27 19.98 -2.37 -20.62
CA THR A 27 19.38 -3.59 -21.14
C THR A 27 18.10 -3.86 -20.34
N VAL A 28 16.97 -3.93 -21.03
CA VAL A 28 15.67 -4.18 -20.43
C VAL A 28 15.30 -5.65 -20.63
N LEU A 29 15.20 -6.39 -19.52
CA LEU A 29 14.68 -7.75 -19.48
C LEU A 29 13.29 -7.74 -18.84
N ARG A 30 12.32 -8.42 -19.46
CA ARG A 30 10.96 -8.56 -18.92
C ARG A 30 10.48 -9.98 -19.16
N ASN A 31 9.94 -10.62 -18.13
CA ASN A 31 9.43 -12.00 -18.18
C ASN A 31 10.46 -13.03 -18.71
N GLY A 32 11.74 -12.83 -18.39
CA GLY A 32 12.83 -13.70 -18.87
C GLY A 32 13.23 -13.47 -20.33
N GLU A 33 12.61 -12.52 -21.01
CA GLU A 33 12.90 -12.18 -22.41
C GLU A 33 13.59 -10.81 -22.52
N LEU A 34 14.41 -10.66 -23.56
CA LEU A 34 15.04 -9.38 -23.90
C LEU A 34 14.01 -8.46 -24.57
N VAL A 35 13.67 -7.36 -23.90
CA VAL A 35 12.83 -6.30 -24.47
C VAL A 35 13.67 -5.42 -25.40
N GLY A 36 14.92 -5.15 -25.03
CA GLY A 36 15.86 -4.43 -25.88
C GLY A 36 17.06 -3.86 -25.13
N GLU A 37 17.99 -3.30 -25.90
CA GLU A 37 19.16 -2.58 -25.41
C GLU A 37 19.18 -1.15 -25.95
N PHE A 38 19.48 -0.20 -25.07
CA PHE A 38 19.39 1.23 -25.35
C PHE A 38 20.61 1.96 -24.82
N GLU A 39 20.99 3.05 -25.48
CA GLU A 39 21.95 4.00 -24.94
C GLU A 39 21.24 4.87 -23.90
N THR A 40 21.80 5.01 -22.69
CA THR A 40 21.15 5.76 -21.59
C THR A 40 20.80 7.19 -21.99
N SER A 41 21.67 7.83 -22.80
CA SER A 41 21.50 9.19 -23.31
C SER A 41 20.32 9.37 -24.26
N ARG A 42 19.85 8.29 -24.91
CA ARG A 42 18.84 8.32 -25.98
C ARG A 42 17.48 7.78 -25.58
N LEU A 43 17.36 7.22 -24.38
CA LEU A 43 16.11 6.65 -23.88
C LEU A 43 15.52 7.60 -22.83
N PRO A 44 14.41 8.30 -23.10
CA PRO A 44 13.72 9.09 -22.07
C PRO A 44 13.25 8.22 -20.90
N LYS A 45 13.27 8.76 -19.67
CA LYS A 45 12.86 8.04 -18.46
C LYS A 45 11.48 7.38 -18.60
N VAL A 46 10.52 8.13 -19.13
CA VAL A 46 9.14 7.66 -19.35
C VAL A 46 9.10 6.46 -20.30
N GLU A 47 9.94 6.48 -21.34
CA GLU A 47 10.00 5.38 -22.30
C GLU A 47 10.69 4.15 -21.70
N LEU A 48 11.74 4.31 -20.88
CA LEU A 48 12.33 3.22 -20.12
C LEU A 48 11.30 2.56 -19.19
N ILE A 49 10.55 3.39 -18.46
CA ILE A 49 9.49 2.95 -17.56
C ILE A 49 8.42 2.19 -18.35
N SER A 50 8.01 2.69 -19.51
CA SER A 50 7.09 1.98 -20.43
C SER A 50 7.64 0.64 -20.91
N LYS A 51 8.92 0.54 -21.24
CA LYS A 51 9.54 -0.74 -21.65
C LYS A 51 9.64 -1.75 -20.50
N LEU A 52 9.95 -1.27 -19.29
CA LEU A 52 9.98 -2.09 -18.07
C LEU A 52 8.57 -2.61 -17.71
N LEU A 53 7.55 -1.77 -17.83
CA LEU A 53 6.17 -2.05 -17.40
C LEU A 53 5.25 -2.67 -18.47
N GLY A 54 5.54 -2.46 -19.75
CA GLY A 54 4.66 -2.86 -20.85
C GLY A 54 3.31 -2.11 -20.83
N LYS A 55 2.21 -2.81 -21.18
CA LYS A 55 0.84 -2.25 -21.22
C LYS A 55 0.33 -1.73 -19.86
N ALA A 56 1.03 -2.01 -18.76
CA ALA A 56 0.53 -1.74 -17.42
C ALA A 56 0.39 -0.25 -17.06
N LEU A 57 1.28 0.64 -17.55
CA LEU A 57 1.14 2.10 -17.33
C LEU A 57 -0.04 2.71 -18.05
N HIS A 58 -0.19 2.41 -19.35
CA HIS A 58 -1.25 3.03 -20.16
C HIS A 58 -2.63 2.71 -19.61
N ASP A 59 -2.83 1.49 -19.13
CA ASP A 59 -4.08 1.12 -18.46
C ASP A 59 -4.26 1.89 -17.12
N LEU A 60 -3.19 2.05 -16.32
CA LEU A 60 -3.25 2.80 -15.06
C LEU A 60 -3.56 4.29 -15.25
N GLU A 61 -2.94 4.93 -16.25
CA GLU A 61 -3.21 6.33 -16.59
C GLU A 61 -4.67 6.53 -17.04
N SER A 62 -5.23 5.56 -17.77
CA SER A 62 -6.63 5.60 -18.21
C SER A 62 -7.65 5.41 -17.07
N VAL A 63 -7.29 4.63 -16.04
CA VAL A 63 -8.15 4.43 -14.85
C VAL A 63 -8.07 5.63 -13.91
N ALA A 64 -6.90 6.24 -13.76
CA ALA A 64 -6.72 7.44 -12.93
C ALA A 64 -7.49 8.66 -13.49
N THR A 65 -7.50 8.84 -14.82
CA THR A 65 -8.19 9.96 -15.47
C THR A 65 -9.72 9.84 -15.43
N ALA A 66 -10.29 8.62 -15.42
CA ALA A 66 -11.73 8.40 -15.29
C ALA A 66 -12.31 8.72 -13.89
N LYS A 67 -11.46 8.83 -12.86
CA LYS A 67 -11.87 9.06 -11.46
C LYS A 67 -12.13 10.52 -11.10
N GLY A 68 -11.59 11.48 -11.86
CA GLY A 68 -11.69 12.92 -11.57
C GLY A 68 -13.12 13.46 -11.48
N GLU A 69 -14.11 12.73 -12.01
CA GLU A 69 -15.52 13.13 -12.02
C GLU A 69 -16.36 12.48 -10.90
N ALA A 70 -15.87 11.43 -10.23
CA ALA A 70 -16.66 10.62 -9.28
C ALA A 70 -16.38 10.89 -7.79
N ALA A 71 -15.43 11.77 -7.48
CA ALA A 71 -14.94 11.99 -6.10
C ALA A 71 -15.72 13.06 -5.30
N SER A 72 -16.75 13.67 -5.90
CA SER A 72 -17.64 14.60 -5.19
C SER A 72 -18.58 13.83 -4.26
N GLU A 73 -18.29 13.88 -2.96
CA GLU A 73 -19.12 13.43 -1.83
C GLU A 73 -19.80 12.07 -2.04
N ARG A 74 -19.05 10.98 -1.78
CA ARG A 74 -19.66 9.65 -1.61
C ARG A 74 -20.62 9.69 -0.42
N ALA A 75 -21.91 9.85 -0.71
CA ALA A 75 -22.97 9.84 0.28
C ALA A 75 -23.16 8.43 0.86
N GLY A 76 -22.96 8.27 2.17
CA GLY A 76 -23.17 7.01 2.88
C GLY A 76 -22.46 6.96 4.22
N GLU A 77 -22.86 6.01 5.05
CA GLU A 77 -22.19 5.73 6.32
C GLU A 77 -20.73 5.29 6.10
N PRO A 78 -19.75 5.89 6.80
CA PRO A 78 -18.35 5.53 6.60
C PRO A 78 -18.06 4.11 7.09
N VAL A 79 -17.17 3.40 6.39
CA VAL A 79 -16.66 2.09 6.81
C VAL A 79 -15.79 2.24 8.05
N LEU A 80 -14.99 3.30 8.11
CA LEU A 80 -14.22 3.67 9.28
C LEU A 80 -14.44 5.14 9.57
N ARG A 81 -14.76 5.46 10.83
CA ARG A 81 -14.73 6.82 11.37
C ARG A 81 -13.91 6.82 12.63
N VAL A 82 -12.90 7.68 12.67
CA VAL A 82 -12.08 7.94 13.88
C VAL A 82 -12.27 9.39 14.27
N GLN A 83 -12.50 9.64 15.55
CA GLN A 83 -12.69 10.97 16.11
C GLN A 83 -11.75 11.17 17.28
N GLY A 84 -10.85 12.15 17.18
CA GLY A 84 -9.85 12.48 18.17
C GLY A 84 -8.90 11.32 18.52
N LEU A 85 -8.72 10.35 17.61
CA LEU A 85 -7.91 9.16 17.85
C LEU A 85 -6.44 9.55 17.99
N GLY A 86 -5.81 9.17 19.09
CA GLY A 86 -4.42 9.54 19.35
C GLY A 86 -3.78 8.71 20.44
N LYS A 87 -2.47 8.93 20.60
CA LYS A 87 -1.65 8.32 21.65
C LYS A 87 -0.56 9.29 22.09
N ALA A 88 -0.57 9.69 23.35
CA ALA A 88 0.37 10.66 23.89
C ALA A 88 1.84 10.25 23.60
N GLY A 89 2.62 11.19 23.05
CA GLY A 89 4.03 10.98 22.66
C GLY A 89 4.25 10.20 21.35
N VAL A 90 3.20 9.56 20.82
CA VAL A 90 3.28 8.76 19.58
C VAL A 90 2.60 9.45 18.42
N LEU A 91 1.35 9.87 18.59
CA LEU A 91 0.53 10.47 17.54
C LEU A 91 -0.43 11.49 18.16
N GLU A 92 -0.56 12.69 17.57
CA GLU A 92 -1.57 13.67 17.99
C GLU A 92 -3.00 13.16 17.73
N ARG A 93 -4.03 13.98 17.96
CA ARG A 93 -5.42 13.57 17.73
C ARG A 93 -5.78 13.67 16.25
N PHE A 94 -6.38 12.63 15.70
CA PHE A 94 -6.79 12.56 14.29
C PHE A 94 -8.28 12.33 14.15
N ASP A 95 -8.85 13.09 13.21
CA ASP A 95 -10.20 12.89 12.70
C ASP A 95 -10.13 12.43 11.25
N LEU A 96 -10.63 11.23 10.98
CA LEU A 96 -10.58 10.61 9.66
C LEU A 96 -11.83 9.78 9.40
N GLU A 97 -12.31 9.83 8.16
CA GLU A 97 -13.41 9.00 7.68
C GLU A 97 -12.99 8.35 6.36
N ILE A 98 -13.36 7.08 6.19
CA ILE A 98 -13.13 6.31 4.95
C ILE A 98 -14.44 5.62 4.59
N HIS A 99 -14.92 5.86 3.37
CA HIS A 99 -16.17 5.32 2.85
C HIS A 99 -15.95 4.03 2.06
N ALA A 100 -17.03 3.26 1.86
CA ALA A 100 -16.99 2.07 1.03
C ALA A 100 -16.57 2.43 -0.40
N GLY A 101 -15.67 1.63 -0.96
CA GLY A 101 -15.10 1.85 -2.29
C GLY A 101 -14.13 3.04 -2.39
N GLU A 102 -13.77 3.68 -1.28
CA GLU A 102 -12.81 4.79 -1.26
C GLU A 102 -11.38 4.29 -1.09
N VAL A 103 -10.46 4.85 -1.88
CA VAL A 103 -9.03 4.83 -1.60
C VAL A 103 -8.66 6.16 -0.96
N LEU A 104 -8.43 6.15 0.35
CA LEU A 104 -7.84 7.30 1.04
C LEU A 104 -6.32 7.17 1.05
N GLY A 105 -5.65 8.15 0.44
CA GLY A 105 -4.20 8.26 0.43
C GLY A 105 -3.67 8.93 1.70
N LEU A 106 -2.60 8.39 2.28
CA LEU A 106 -1.83 9.04 3.34
C LEU A 106 -0.46 9.44 2.82
N ALA A 107 -0.25 10.75 2.69
CA ALA A 107 1.00 11.37 2.25
C ALA A 107 1.75 12.02 3.41
N GLY A 108 3.06 12.19 3.28
CA GLY A 108 3.89 12.88 4.26
C GLY A 108 5.38 12.63 4.04
N LEU A 109 6.22 13.09 4.96
CA LEU A 109 7.63 12.70 4.99
C LEU A 109 7.84 11.49 5.90
N LEU A 110 9.03 10.88 5.83
CA LEU A 110 9.42 9.84 6.78
C LEU A 110 9.29 10.36 8.23
N GLY A 111 8.68 9.56 9.11
CA GLY A 111 8.43 9.94 10.50
C GLY A 111 7.23 10.87 10.70
N SER A 112 6.41 11.10 9.68
CA SER A 112 5.22 11.96 9.81
C SER A 112 4.08 11.36 10.62
N GLY A 113 4.12 10.07 10.98
CA GLY A 113 3.07 9.40 11.75
C GLY A 113 2.16 8.46 10.95
N ARG A 114 2.48 8.13 9.68
CA ARG A 114 1.60 7.31 8.81
C ARG A 114 1.46 5.86 9.33
N THR A 115 2.58 5.21 9.58
CA THR A 115 2.63 3.84 10.12
C THR A 115 2.09 3.80 11.54
N GLU A 116 2.35 4.84 12.35
CA GLU A 116 1.78 4.97 13.69
C GLU A 116 0.25 5.08 13.66
N LEU A 117 -0.30 5.86 12.71
CA LEU A 117 -1.75 5.92 12.49
C LEU A 117 -2.33 4.57 12.06
N ALA A 118 -1.69 3.87 11.12
CA ALA A 118 -2.08 2.52 10.71
C ALA A 118 -2.06 1.55 11.90
N ASN A 119 -1.03 1.61 12.73
CA ASN A 119 -0.87 0.77 13.92
C ASN A 119 -1.92 1.04 14.99
N LEU A 120 -2.35 2.29 15.16
CA LEU A 120 -3.48 2.63 16.05
C LEU A 120 -4.81 2.09 15.51
N ILE A 121 -5.08 2.26 14.21
CA ILE A 121 -6.30 1.75 13.57
C ILE A 121 -6.33 0.22 13.57
N PHE A 122 -5.18 -0.44 13.43
CA PHE A 122 -5.11 -1.90 13.50
C PHE A 122 -4.99 -2.43 14.93
N GLY A 123 -4.85 -1.56 15.93
CA GLY A 123 -4.73 -1.95 17.34
C GLY A 123 -3.43 -2.65 17.71
N ILE A 124 -2.37 -2.51 16.90
CA ILE A 124 -0.98 -2.86 17.29
C ILE A 124 -0.55 -1.93 18.41
N GLU A 125 -0.76 -0.64 18.21
CA GLU A 125 -0.64 0.39 19.23
C GLU A 125 -2.00 0.66 19.84
N LYS A 126 -2.06 0.79 21.18
CA LYS A 126 -3.30 1.08 21.89
C LYS A 126 -3.53 2.60 21.96
N PRO A 127 -4.62 3.13 21.40
CA PRO A 127 -4.97 4.54 21.57
C PRO A 127 -5.31 4.83 23.04
N ASP A 128 -4.95 6.03 23.50
CA ASP A 128 -5.33 6.52 24.85
C ASP A 128 -6.45 7.58 24.78
N GLN A 129 -6.78 8.02 23.56
CA GLN A 129 -7.73 9.09 23.28
C GLN A 129 -8.56 8.76 22.04
N GLY A 130 -9.74 9.36 21.98
CA GLY A 130 -10.64 9.30 20.82
C GLY A 130 -11.57 8.10 20.80
N GLU A 131 -12.40 8.07 19.77
CA GLU A 131 -13.39 7.05 19.50
C GLU A 131 -13.23 6.51 18.08
N VAL A 132 -13.56 5.23 17.89
CA VAL A 132 -13.54 4.59 16.58
C VAL A 132 -14.86 3.87 16.32
N GLU A 133 -15.41 4.11 15.15
CA GLU A 133 -16.58 3.43 14.60
C GLU A 133 -16.16 2.66 13.34
N VAL A 134 -16.57 1.40 13.26
CA VAL A 134 -16.36 0.54 12.08
C VAL A 134 -17.72 0.05 11.62
N GLN A 135 -18.11 0.39 10.39
CA GLN A 135 -19.43 0.07 9.81
C GLN A 135 -20.60 0.49 10.75
N GLY A 136 -20.50 1.68 11.35
CA GLY A 136 -21.51 2.22 12.26
C GLY A 136 -21.44 1.75 13.71
N GLU A 137 -20.62 0.74 14.02
CA GLU A 137 -20.49 0.21 15.38
C GLU A 137 -19.28 0.79 16.11
N LYS A 138 -19.44 1.26 17.35
CA LYS A 138 -18.32 1.69 18.19
C LYS A 138 -17.44 0.50 18.57
N VAL A 139 -16.15 0.57 18.23
CA VAL A 139 -15.17 -0.49 18.47
C VAL A 139 -14.00 0.03 19.30
N ARG A 140 -13.52 -0.79 20.24
CA ARG A 140 -12.25 -0.55 20.94
C ARG A 140 -11.12 -1.31 20.26
N LEU A 141 -10.34 -0.62 19.42
CA LEU A 141 -9.22 -1.19 18.67
C LEU A 141 -7.96 -1.26 19.55
N ASN A 142 -7.95 -2.20 20.50
CA ASN A 142 -6.87 -2.37 21.48
C ASN A 142 -6.03 -3.64 21.26
N SER A 143 -6.27 -4.35 20.17
CA SER A 143 -5.47 -5.50 19.72
C SER A 143 -5.71 -5.78 18.23
N PRO A 144 -4.73 -6.37 17.52
CA PRO A 144 -4.89 -6.79 16.12
C PRO A 144 -6.06 -7.75 15.89
N LEU A 145 -6.34 -8.63 16.84
CA LEU A 145 -7.46 -9.56 16.74
C LEU A 145 -8.81 -8.84 16.74
N ARG A 146 -8.95 -7.75 17.51
CA ARG A 146 -10.18 -6.95 17.51
C ARG A 146 -10.37 -6.22 16.19
N ALA A 147 -9.31 -5.61 15.65
CA ALA A 147 -9.37 -4.98 14.32
C ALA A 147 -9.77 -5.99 13.22
N LEU A 148 -9.15 -7.17 13.22
CA LEU A 148 -9.48 -8.28 12.32
C LEU A 148 -10.94 -8.75 12.44
N GLN A 149 -11.46 -8.86 13.66
CA GLN A 149 -12.85 -9.23 13.92
C GLN A 149 -13.83 -8.17 13.44
N SER A 150 -13.46 -6.89 13.54
CA SER A 150 -14.22 -5.74 13.04
C SER A 150 -14.06 -5.52 11.53
N GLY A 151 -13.33 -6.39 10.81
CA GLY A 151 -13.23 -6.32 9.35
C GLY A 151 -12.09 -5.44 8.83
N ILE A 152 -11.09 -5.11 9.65
CA ILE A 152 -9.90 -4.38 9.22
C ILE A 152 -8.78 -5.38 8.90
N GLY A 153 -8.11 -5.21 7.76
CA GLY A 153 -6.85 -5.91 7.44
C GLY A 153 -5.69 -4.93 7.27
N LEU A 154 -4.46 -5.36 7.57
CA LEU A 154 -3.26 -4.51 7.47
C LEU A 154 -2.11 -5.24 6.76
N CYS A 155 -1.72 -4.77 5.58
CA CYS A 155 -0.44 -5.13 4.99
C CYS A 155 0.64 -4.18 5.55
N PRO A 156 1.61 -4.68 6.34
CA PRO A 156 2.62 -3.84 7.00
C PRO A 156 3.71 -3.37 6.02
N GLU A 157 4.43 -2.32 6.43
CA GLU A 157 5.57 -1.75 5.68
C GLU A 157 6.72 -2.75 5.53
N ASP A 158 7.14 -3.41 6.61
CA ASP A 158 8.20 -4.42 6.53
C ASP A 158 7.64 -5.79 6.18
N ARG A 159 7.57 -6.02 4.86
CA ARG A 159 7.19 -7.32 4.29
C ARG A 159 7.93 -8.50 4.92
N LYS A 160 9.23 -8.38 5.21
CA LYS A 160 10.05 -9.54 5.62
C LYS A 160 9.88 -9.87 7.08
N SER A 161 9.95 -8.86 7.94
CA SER A 161 9.89 -9.09 9.39
C SER A 161 8.46 -9.17 9.94
N GLU A 162 7.51 -8.47 9.31
CA GLU A 162 6.12 -8.36 9.79
C GLU A 162 5.11 -8.99 8.81
N GLY A 163 5.45 -9.02 7.52
CA GLY A 163 4.53 -9.45 6.47
C GLY A 163 4.49 -10.96 6.22
N ILE A 164 5.60 -11.69 6.25
CA ILE A 164 5.64 -13.12 5.89
C ILE A 164 6.26 -13.97 6.99
N ILE A 165 5.89 -15.26 7.02
CA ILE A 165 6.64 -16.27 7.75
C ILE A 165 7.42 -17.08 6.72
N GLU A 166 8.71 -16.78 6.60
CA GLU A 166 9.59 -17.20 5.50
C GLU A 166 9.62 -18.71 5.26
N ASP A 167 9.60 -19.50 6.34
CA ASP A 167 9.68 -20.97 6.29
C ASP A 167 8.33 -21.64 5.98
N LEU A 168 7.23 -20.90 6.09
CA LEU A 168 5.92 -21.44 5.74
C LEU A 168 5.69 -21.41 4.23
N SER A 169 4.86 -22.33 3.77
CA SER A 169 4.40 -22.35 2.38
C SER A 169 3.60 -21.10 2.03
N LEU A 170 3.51 -20.82 0.74
CA LEU A 170 2.62 -19.77 0.21
C LEU A 170 1.18 -19.98 0.69
N ARG A 171 0.68 -21.23 0.65
CA ARG A 171 -0.65 -21.60 1.17
C ARG A 171 -0.83 -21.17 2.63
N GLU A 172 0.10 -21.56 3.49
CA GLU A 172 0.05 -21.27 4.93
C GLU A 172 0.10 -19.77 5.18
N ASN A 173 0.93 -19.04 4.44
CA ASN A 173 0.98 -17.58 4.52
C ASN A 173 -0.36 -16.95 4.11
N ILE A 174 -1.04 -17.45 3.08
CA ILE A 174 -2.34 -16.91 2.64
C ILE A 174 -3.43 -17.17 3.69
N VAL A 175 -3.51 -18.37 4.27
CA VAL A 175 -4.63 -18.71 5.17
C VAL A 175 -4.45 -18.22 6.61
N LEU A 176 -3.25 -17.71 6.96
CA LEU A 176 -2.87 -17.42 8.33
C LEU A 176 -3.84 -16.47 9.05
N ALA A 177 -4.17 -15.32 8.44
CA ALA A 177 -5.07 -14.35 9.08
C ALA A 177 -6.50 -14.91 9.23
N LEU A 178 -6.95 -15.72 8.27
CA LEU A 178 -8.25 -16.38 8.37
C LEU A 178 -8.26 -17.42 9.50
N GLN A 179 -7.18 -18.19 9.68
CA GLN A 179 -7.03 -19.13 10.78
C GLN A 179 -7.04 -18.40 12.15
N VAL A 180 -6.36 -17.26 12.24
CA VAL A 180 -6.38 -16.40 13.45
C VAL A 180 -7.79 -15.88 13.74
N LYS A 181 -8.52 -15.42 12.72
CA LYS A 181 -9.92 -14.97 12.85
C LYS A 181 -10.84 -16.09 13.35
N GLN A 182 -10.62 -17.33 12.89
CA GLN A 182 -11.41 -18.50 13.29
C GLN A 182 -11.07 -19.01 14.69
N GLY A 183 -9.85 -18.77 15.15
CA GLY A 183 -9.33 -19.17 16.46
C GLY A 183 -8.60 -20.51 16.45
N TRP A 184 -7.79 -20.74 17.49
CA TRP A 184 -6.87 -21.88 17.60
C TRP A 184 -7.56 -23.26 17.65
N PHE A 185 -8.80 -23.31 18.15
CA PHE A 185 -9.53 -24.58 18.32
C PHE A 185 -10.26 -25.04 17.06
N ARG A 186 -10.29 -24.23 16.00
CA ARG A 186 -11.02 -24.50 14.76
C ARG A 186 -10.06 -24.45 13.59
N ASN A 187 -9.35 -25.55 13.36
CA ASN A 187 -8.39 -25.65 12.27
C ASN A 187 -9.10 -25.69 10.91
N ILE A 188 -8.62 -24.88 9.97
CA ILE A 188 -9.04 -24.93 8.57
C ILE A 188 -8.46 -26.21 7.96
N PRO A 189 -9.28 -27.15 7.44
CA PRO A 189 -8.79 -28.38 6.83
C PRO A 189 -7.87 -28.07 5.64
N ARG A 190 -6.82 -28.88 5.45
CA ARG A 190 -5.82 -28.67 4.39
C ARG A 190 -6.42 -28.49 2.99
N ALA A 191 -7.41 -29.30 2.62
CA ALA A 191 -8.10 -29.18 1.33
C ALA A 191 -8.75 -27.80 1.16
N ARG A 192 -9.33 -27.24 2.23
CA ARG A 192 -9.90 -25.89 2.21
C ARG A 192 -8.82 -24.81 2.14
N GLN A 193 -7.67 -25.02 2.78
CA GLN A 193 -6.54 -24.11 2.66
C GLN A 193 -6.01 -24.06 1.22
N GLU A 194 -5.90 -25.22 0.56
CA GLU A 194 -5.47 -25.34 -0.83
C GLU A 194 -6.45 -24.63 -1.78
N GLU A 195 -7.76 -24.83 -1.62
CA GLU A 195 -8.79 -24.13 -2.38
C GLU A 195 -8.68 -22.60 -2.25
N ILE A 196 -8.50 -22.09 -1.02
CA ILE A 196 -8.34 -20.66 -0.76
C ILE A 196 -7.06 -20.14 -1.42
N ALA A 197 -5.94 -20.83 -1.24
CA ALA A 197 -4.66 -20.44 -1.79
C ALA A 197 -4.71 -20.40 -3.32
N GLU A 198 -5.24 -21.44 -3.99
CA GLU A 198 -5.36 -21.50 -5.44
C GLU A 198 -6.25 -20.38 -5.99
N ARG A 199 -7.36 -20.08 -5.31
CA ARG A 199 -8.23 -18.94 -5.67
C ARG A 199 -7.44 -17.63 -5.69
N TYR A 200 -6.67 -17.33 -4.64
CA TYR A 200 -5.94 -16.07 -4.55
C TYR A 200 -4.66 -16.04 -5.40
N ILE A 201 -4.00 -17.18 -5.59
CA ILE A 201 -2.89 -17.32 -6.55
C ILE A 201 -3.36 -16.93 -7.95
N LYS A 202 -4.53 -17.42 -8.36
CA LYS A 202 -5.12 -17.08 -9.67
C LYS A 202 -5.60 -15.62 -9.71
N LEU A 203 -6.32 -15.18 -8.69
CA LEU A 203 -6.91 -13.83 -8.65
C LEU A 203 -5.85 -12.72 -8.65
N LEU A 204 -4.71 -12.94 -8.00
CA LEU A 204 -3.62 -11.97 -7.91
C LEU A 204 -2.46 -12.25 -8.88
N ASP A 205 -2.57 -13.29 -9.70
CA ASP A 205 -1.53 -13.72 -10.63
C ASP A 205 -0.17 -13.91 -9.93
N ILE A 206 -0.17 -14.70 -8.85
CA ILE A 206 1.04 -15.03 -8.09
C ILE A 206 1.83 -16.08 -8.87
N ARG A 207 3.02 -15.71 -9.33
CA ARG A 207 3.94 -16.61 -10.03
C ARG A 207 4.60 -17.55 -9.02
N THR A 208 4.15 -18.79 -9.00
CA THR A 208 4.66 -19.86 -8.14
C THR A 208 4.49 -21.21 -8.84
N PRO A 209 5.41 -22.18 -8.68
CA PRO A 209 5.19 -23.52 -9.20
C PRO A 209 4.11 -24.28 -8.41
N THR A 210 3.91 -23.97 -7.13
CA THR A 210 2.87 -24.61 -6.30
C THR A 210 2.58 -23.77 -5.06
N ALA A 211 1.36 -23.90 -4.52
CA ALA A 211 0.99 -23.31 -3.23
C ALA A 211 1.79 -23.89 -2.04
N ALA A 212 2.40 -25.06 -2.21
CA ALA A 212 3.24 -25.70 -1.19
C ALA A 212 4.67 -25.14 -1.11
N GLN A 213 5.09 -24.30 -2.06
CA GLN A 213 6.42 -23.71 -2.06
C GLN A 213 6.59 -22.74 -0.89
N ALA A 214 7.74 -22.81 -0.20
CA ALA A 214 8.11 -21.85 0.83
C ALA A 214 8.10 -20.42 0.28
N ILE A 215 7.45 -19.49 0.98
CA ILE A 215 7.24 -18.12 0.49
C ILE A 215 8.57 -17.35 0.30
N LYS A 216 9.60 -17.69 1.09
CA LYS A 216 10.94 -17.09 0.97
C LYS A 216 11.60 -17.29 -0.39
N ASN A 217 11.19 -18.32 -1.13
CA ASN A 217 11.72 -18.61 -2.47
C ASN A 217 11.00 -17.85 -3.59
N LEU A 218 9.96 -17.07 -3.28
CA LEU A 218 9.25 -16.24 -4.25
C LEU A 218 9.91 -14.86 -4.37
N SER A 219 9.74 -14.19 -5.51
CA SER A 219 10.18 -12.80 -5.67
C SER A 219 9.42 -11.85 -4.74
N GLY A 220 10.00 -10.70 -4.42
CA GLY A 220 9.38 -9.70 -3.53
C GLY A 220 7.96 -9.29 -3.96
N GLY A 221 7.71 -9.10 -5.26
CA GLY A 221 6.37 -8.81 -5.78
C GLY A 221 5.36 -9.93 -5.52
N ASN A 222 5.76 -11.20 -5.66
CA ASN A 222 4.90 -12.35 -5.37
C ASN A 222 4.66 -12.54 -3.88
N GLN A 223 5.68 -12.28 -3.04
CA GLN A 223 5.52 -12.23 -1.59
C GLN A 223 4.51 -11.15 -1.19
N GLN A 224 4.58 -9.96 -1.80
CA GLN A 224 3.64 -8.88 -1.53
C GLN A 224 2.20 -9.24 -1.90
N LYS A 225 2.00 -9.81 -3.10
CA LYS A 225 0.69 -10.33 -3.52
C LYS A 225 0.17 -11.38 -2.54
N ALA A 226 1.02 -12.24 -2.01
CA ALA A 226 0.63 -13.23 -1.00
C ALA A 226 0.18 -12.60 0.33
N ILE A 227 0.82 -11.50 0.77
CA ILE A 227 0.37 -10.73 1.94
C ILE A 227 -1.00 -10.12 1.66
N VAL A 228 -1.19 -9.50 0.49
CA VAL A 228 -2.50 -8.95 0.12
C VAL A 228 -3.56 -10.07 0.08
N ALA A 229 -3.25 -11.23 -0.51
CA ALA A 229 -4.12 -12.41 -0.49
C ALA A 229 -4.51 -12.83 0.92
N ARG A 230 -3.57 -12.81 1.87
CA ARG A 230 -3.81 -13.18 3.26
C ARG A 230 -4.93 -12.33 3.86
N TRP A 231 -4.84 -11.02 3.68
CA TRP A 231 -5.83 -10.10 4.23
C TRP A 231 -7.13 -10.15 3.44
N LEU A 232 -7.10 -10.26 2.12
CA LEU A 232 -8.32 -10.44 1.33
C LEU A 232 -9.10 -11.70 1.71
N ALA A 233 -8.42 -12.78 2.11
CA ALA A 233 -9.05 -14.03 2.54
C ALA A 233 -9.93 -13.85 3.80
N THR A 234 -9.69 -12.82 4.60
CA THR A 234 -10.51 -12.51 5.79
C THR A 234 -11.77 -11.71 5.47
N GLN A 235 -11.96 -11.33 4.20
CA GLN A 235 -13.04 -10.49 3.68
C GLN A 235 -13.16 -9.19 4.49
N PRO A 236 -12.12 -8.34 4.48
CA PRO A 236 -12.15 -7.08 5.20
C PRO A 236 -13.16 -6.12 4.58
N SER A 237 -13.69 -5.21 5.38
CA SER A 237 -14.40 -4.01 4.93
C SER A 237 -13.41 -2.87 4.65
N LEU A 238 -12.32 -2.80 5.44
CA LEU A 238 -11.20 -1.87 5.27
C LEU A 238 -9.88 -2.63 5.11
N LEU A 239 -9.14 -2.33 4.04
CA LEU A 239 -7.78 -2.81 3.84
C LEU A 239 -6.78 -1.66 3.99
N ILE A 240 -5.90 -1.75 4.97
CA ILE A 240 -4.77 -0.82 5.15
C ILE A 240 -3.56 -1.41 4.43
N LEU A 241 -2.91 -0.59 3.60
CA LEU A 241 -1.73 -0.94 2.83
C LEU A 241 -0.62 0.04 3.16
N ASP A 242 0.33 -0.39 4.00
CA ASP A 242 1.47 0.41 4.39
C ASP A 242 2.69 0.13 3.51
N GLU A 243 3.13 1.14 2.75
CA GLU A 243 4.21 1.09 1.77
C GLU A 243 4.17 -0.20 0.91
N PRO A 244 3.02 -0.55 0.30
CA PRO A 244 2.78 -1.88 -0.27
C PRO A 244 3.64 -2.18 -1.49
N THR A 245 4.36 -1.21 -2.01
CA THR A 245 5.20 -1.27 -3.20
C THR A 245 6.69 -1.14 -2.86
N ARG A 246 7.05 -1.12 -1.57
CA ARG A 246 8.42 -0.99 -1.13
C ARG A 246 9.24 -2.25 -1.45
N GLY A 247 10.37 -2.03 -2.14
CA GLY A 247 11.34 -3.07 -2.45
C GLY A 247 10.79 -4.17 -3.36
N ILE A 248 9.87 -3.82 -4.26
CA ILE A 248 9.43 -4.66 -5.40
C ILE A 248 9.74 -3.92 -6.71
N ASP A 249 9.82 -4.65 -7.81
CA ASP A 249 10.09 -4.05 -9.11
C ASP A 249 8.92 -3.18 -9.59
N VAL A 250 9.21 -2.28 -10.54
CA VAL A 250 8.23 -1.32 -11.05
C VAL A 250 7.01 -2.06 -11.66
N GLY A 251 7.21 -3.23 -12.27
CA GLY A 251 6.16 -4.07 -12.87
C GLY A 251 5.17 -4.55 -11.83
N ALA A 252 5.69 -5.19 -10.78
CA ALA A 252 4.90 -5.65 -9.65
C ALA A 252 4.18 -4.49 -8.94
N LYS A 253 4.82 -3.31 -8.83
CA LYS A 253 4.20 -2.10 -8.27
C LYS A 253 2.98 -1.66 -9.07
N ALA A 254 3.06 -1.61 -10.40
CA ALA A 254 1.92 -1.30 -11.25
C ALA A 254 0.77 -2.32 -11.08
N GLU A 255 1.10 -3.62 -10.97
CA GLU A 255 0.09 -4.66 -10.73
C GLU A 255 -0.61 -4.52 -9.37
N ILE A 256 0.13 -4.19 -8.31
CA ILE A 256 -0.45 -3.92 -6.98
C ILE A 256 -1.37 -2.69 -7.02
N GLN A 257 -0.97 -1.61 -7.69
CA GLN A 257 -1.83 -0.42 -7.84
C GLN A 257 -3.12 -0.73 -8.61
N LYS A 258 -3.04 -1.49 -9.71
CA LYS A 258 -4.24 -1.96 -10.44
C LYS A 258 -5.17 -2.79 -9.57
N LEU A 259 -4.60 -3.68 -8.75
CA LEU A 259 -5.36 -4.49 -7.81
C LEU A 259 -6.11 -3.60 -6.80
N ILE A 260 -5.43 -2.61 -6.22
CA ILE A 260 -6.02 -1.68 -5.24
C ILE A 260 -7.22 -0.96 -5.84
N LEU A 261 -7.06 -0.42 -7.04
CA LEU A 261 -8.12 0.26 -7.77
C LEU A 261 -9.30 -0.69 -8.02
N SER A 262 -9.04 -1.91 -8.49
CA SER A 262 -10.09 -2.91 -8.72
C SER A 262 -10.82 -3.35 -7.44
N LEU A 263 -10.13 -3.37 -6.30
CA LEU A 263 -10.76 -3.67 -5.01
C LEU A 263 -11.69 -2.54 -4.57
N SER A 264 -11.23 -1.29 -4.71
CA SER A 264 -12.03 -0.09 -4.42
C SER A 264 -13.26 0.01 -5.31
N GLU A 265 -13.13 -0.26 -6.62
CA GLU A 265 -14.28 -0.31 -7.55
C GLU A 265 -15.34 -1.35 -7.14
N LYS A 266 -14.93 -2.42 -6.46
CA LYS A 266 -15.84 -3.46 -5.92
C LYS A 266 -16.41 -3.11 -4.54
N GLY A 267 -16.18 -1.89 -4.05
CA GLY A 267 -16.73 -1.38 -2.79
C GLY A 267 -15.84 -1.57 -1.56
N MET A 268 -14.61 -2.09 -1.71
CA MET A 268 -13.66 -2.20 -0.59
C MET A 268 -13.16 -0.80 -0.19
N ALA A 269 -13.19 -0.47 1.10
CA ALA A 269 -12.47 0.72 1.59
C ALA A 269 -10.97 0.41 1.69
N VAL A 270 -10.12 1.34 1.26
CA VAL A 270 -8.67 1.19 1.26
C VAL A 270 -8.01 2.41 1.89
N LEU A 271 -7.14 2.18 2.87
CA LEU A 271 -6.18 3.17 3.36
C LEU A 271 -4.83 2.88 2.70
N PHE A 272 -4.39 3.75 1.80
CA PHE A 272 -3.16 3.59 1.04
C PHE A 272 -2.07 4.54 1.53
N ILE A 273 -1.02 3.99 2.13
CA ILE A 273 0.12 4.76 2.63
C ILE A 273 1.30 4.53 1.69
N SER A 274 1.91 5.61 1.24
CA SER A 274 3.14 5.55 0.46
C SER A 274 4.00 6.79 0.68
N SER A 275 5.30 6.59 0.70
CA SER A 275 6.31 7.65 0.66
C SER A 275 6.49 8.22 -0.75
N GLU A 276 6.02 7.52 -1.78
CA GLU A 276 6.08 7.96 -3.17
C GLU A 276 4.78 8.69 -3.54
N LEU A 277 4.83 10.03 -3.60
CA LEU A 277 3.66 10.88 -3.85
C LEU A 277 2.92 10.52 -5.14
N ASP A 278 3.67 10.18 -6.18
CA ASP A 278 3.13 9.72 -7.46
C ASP A 278 2.20 8.51 -7.31
N GLU A 279 2.48 7.59 -6.39
CA GLU A 279 1.60 6.46 -6.14
C GLU A 279 0.30 6.87 -5.47
N VAL A 280 0.41 7.76 -4.46
CA VAL A 280 -0.73 8.29 -3.74
C VAL A 280 -1.65 9.04 -4.70
N LEU A 281 -1.09 9.91 -5.54
CA LEU A 281 -1.81 10.68 -6.55
C LEU A 281 -2.52 9.78 -7.57
N ARG A 282 -1.89 8.68 -7.99
CA ARG A 282 -2.48 7.75 -8.96
C ARG A 282 -3.60 6.88 -8.39
N CYS A 283 -3.53 6.53 -7.11
CA CYS A 283 -4.42 5.52 -6.53
C CYS A 283 -5.58 6.12 -5.72
N ALA A 284 -5.31 7.22 -5.02
CA ALA A 284 -6.24 7.78 -4.05
C ALA A 284 -7.38 8.57 -4.71
N ASP A 285 -8.52 8.61 -4.03
CA ASP A 285 -9.63 9.49 -4.36
C ASP A 285 -9.53 10.80 -3.56
N ARG A 286 -8.93 10.74 -2.37
CA ARG A 286 -8.66 11.86 -1.44
C ARG A 286 -7.34 11.62 -0.74
N ILE A 287 -6.67 12.67 -0.30
CA ILE A 287 -5.38 12.57 0.42
C ILE A 287 -5.48 13.26 1.78
N ALA A 288 -5.06 12.58 2.83
CA ALA A 288 -4.71 13.20 4.10
C ALA A 288 -3.18 13.35 4.19
N VAL A 289 -2.73 14.57 4.51
CA VAL A 289 -1.31 14.94 4.58
C VAL A 289 -0.89 15.01 6.03
N LEU A 290 0.15 14.23 6.37
CA LEU A 290 0.70 14.13 7.72
C LEU A 290 2.09 14.78 7.78
N ARG A 291 2.35 15.46 8.88
CA ARG A 291 3.67 15.97 9.26
C ARG A 291 3.80 15.97 10.78
N ASP A 292 4.98 15.60 11.28
CA ASP A 292 5.32 15.66 12.71
C ASP A 292 4.25 15.04 13.62
N LYS A 293 3.70 13.89 13.21
CA LYS A 293 2.69 13.13 13.95
C LYS A 293 1.34 13.85 14.09
N ALA A 294 1.06 14.83 13.24
CA ALA A 294 -0.20 15.57 13.15
C ALA A 294 -0.74 15.59 11.71
N MET A 295 -2.06 15.71 11.55
CA MET A 295 -2.69 15.96 10.26
C MET A 295 -2.60 17.45 9.93
N VAL A 296 -1.95 17.79 8.82
CA VAL A 296 -1.73 19.19 8.40
C VAL A 296 -2.60 19.60 7.21
N GLY A 297 -3.27 18.67 6.55
CA GLY A 297 -4.22 18.97 5.49
C GLY A 297 -5.00 17.77 4.98
N LYS A 298 -6.13 18.06 4.32
CA LYS A 298 -6.95 17.12 3.58
C LYS A 298 -7.16 17.69 2.18
N LEU A 299 -6.87 16.90 1.15
CA LEU A 299 -7.01 17.27 -0.25
C LEU A 299 -8.10 16.43 -0.88
N SER A 300 -9.08 17.09 -1.49
CA SER A 300 -10.06 16.47 -2.38
C SER A 300 -9.46 16.23 -3.77
N ALA A 301 -10.15 15.44 -4.60
CA ALA A 301 -9.65 15.06 -5.93
C ALA A 301 -9.26 16.24 -6.83
N ASP A 302 -9.96 17.37 -6.73
CA ASP A 302 -9.68 18.61 -7.48
C ASP A 302 -8.40 19.34 -6.99
N GLN A 303 -7.88 18.95 -5.83
CA GLN A 303 -6.70 19.55 -5.18
C GLN A 303 -5.50 18.59 -5.15
N MET A 304 -5.63 17.40 -5.73
CA MET A 304 -4.60 16.36 -5.74
C MET A 304 -3.52 16.66 -6.79
N ASP A 305 -2.60 17.54 -6.41
CA ASP A 305 -1.38 17.85 -7.17
C ASP A 305 -0.14 17.71 -6.28
N GLU A 306 0.97 17.25 -6.87
CA GLU A 306 2.21 17.00 -6.14
C GLU A 306 2.75 18.27 -5.47
N GLN A 307 2.70 19.42 -6.15
CA GLN A 307 3.17 20.68 -5.59
C GLN A 307 2.28 21.15 -4.45
N VAL A 308 0.96 20.90 -4.52
CA VAL A 308 0.02 21.22 -3.45
C VAL A 308 0.30 20.37 -2.21
N ILE A 309 0.56 19.06 -2.37
CA ILE A 309 0.96 18.18 -1.27
C ILE A 309 2.26 18.68 -0.64
N MET A 310 3.28 18.97 -1.45
CA MET A 310 4.58 19.44 -0.98
C MET A 310 4.48 20.79 -0.25
N ARG A 311 3.65 21.70 -0.74
CA ARG A 311 3.36 22.97 -0.04
C ARG A 311 2.64 22.73 1.28
N THR A 312 1.66 21.84 1.32
CA THR A 312 0.95 21.48 2.56
C THR A 312 1.91 20.89 3.60
N ILE A 313 2.87 20.05 3.16
CA ILE A 313 3.94 19.54 4.02
C ILE A 313 4.88 20.66 4.49
N ALA A 314 5.19 21.64 3.65
CA ALA A 314 6.13 22.73 3.98
C ALA A 314 5.52 23.86 4.82
N GLN A 315 4.21 24.12 4.69
CA GLN A 315 3.52 25.22 5.35
C GLN A 315 3.47 25.02 6.86
N HIS A 316 4.08 25.93 7.62
CA HIS A 316 3.91 25.99 9.07
C HIS A 316 2.43 26.13 9.37
N THR A 317 1.87 25.17 10.10
CA THR A 317 0.61 25.39 10.80
C THR A 317 1.03 26.14 12.05
N ASP A 318 0.99 27.47 11.99
CA ASP A 318 0.97 28.25 13.23
C ASP A 318 -0.20 27.70 14.05
N LYS A 319 0.11 27.19 15.24
CA LYS A 319 -0.89 26.73 16.19
C LYS A 319 -1.93 27.85 16.30
N VAL A 320 -3.17 27.54 15.94
CA VAL A 320 -4.31 28.40 16.29
C VAL A 320 -4.33 28.44 17.81
N GLU A 321 -3.77 29.50 18.37
CA GLU A 321 -3.94 29.87 19.78
C GLU A 321 -5.44 29.95 20.01
N ALA A 322 -5.94 29.11 20.91
CA ALA A 322 -7.31 29.20 21.37
C ALA A 322 -7.54 30.60 21.94
N GLU A 323 -8.48 31.35 21.35
CA GLU A 323 -8.97 32.58 21.96
C GLU A 323 -9.48 32.28 23.37
N PRO A 324 -9.05 33.03 24.40
CA PRO A 324 -9.59 32.88 25.73
C PRO A 324 -11.00 33.49 25.77
N ARG A 325 -11.99 32.69 26.19
CA ARG A 325 -13.22 33.19 26.79
C ARG A 325 -13.48 32.46 28.10
#